data_AF-A0A1Q3HCU2-F1
#
_entry.id   AF-A0A1Q3HCU2-F1
#
_cell.length_a   1.000
_cell.length_b   1.000
_cell.length_c   1.000
_cell.angle_alpha   90.00
_cell.angle_beta   90.00
_cell.angle_gamma   90.00
#
_symmetry.space_group_name_H-M   'P 1'
#
loop_
_entity.id
_entity.type
_entity.pdbx_description
1 polymer ?
#
loop_
_entity_poly.entity_id
_entity_poly.type
_entity_poly.pdbx_seq_one_letter_code
_entity_poly.pdbx_strand_id
1 'polypeptide(L)'
;MKVLTILRHPQEVIGKRWRADQPPEQARILGLARDALRFVLATGQHYPFEDFCKDPHSAPLVQSRDDDFPELAERLRKTETFFTQLLDEPDAVGEERLIQVILDTLRFISATGQYESFSQYLEHLEAGGPPHVVAAFDTMQEAQSWLDKHPAPPRFASVLIGNDYHAVMYDRETNFRRLPPARSINYYLVDLEEQAPPVATASFTTHEEAEAWLKAQPAPARREWVLIGSELYLAAYHPNVNHRALYPLSLADGYRDEE
;
A
#
# COMPACT_ATOMS: atom_id res chain seq x y z
N MET A 1 2.42 16.16 -17.14
CA MET A 1 1.93 16.27 -15.75
C MET A 1 2.65 15.22 -14.94
N LYS A 2 3.40 15.57 -13.88
CA LYS A 2 4.25 14.60 -13.16
C LYS A 2 3.37 13.48 -12.58
N VAL A 3 3.71 12.23 -12.85
CA VAL A 3 2.88 11.03 -12.57
C VAL A 3 2.43 10.89 -11.10
N LEU A 4 3.19 11.46 -10.13
CA LEU A 4 2.78 11.54 -8.71
C LEU A 4 1.47 12.32 -8.47
N THR A 5 1.16 13.28 -9.34
CA THR A 5 -0.05 14.11 -9.28
C THR A 5 -1.31 13.31 -9.66
N ILE A 6 -1.15 12.25 -10.45
CA ILE A 6 -2.29 11.50 -11.01
C ILE A 6 -3.04 10.71 -9.94
N LEU A 7 -2.33 10.08 -8.99
CA LEU A 7 -2.95 9.14 -8.03
C LEU A 7 -3.18 9.71 -6.62
N ARG A 8 -2.61 10.88 -6.30
CA ARG A 8 -2.82 11.55 -4.99
C ARG A 8 -4.06 12.43 -4.96
N HIS A 9 -4.26 13.28 -5.97
CA HIS A 9 -5.40 14.21 -6.01
C HIS A 9 -6.79 13.55 -6.14
N PRO A 10 -6.96 12.38 -6.76
CA PRO A 10 -8.25 11.71 -6.76
C PRO A 10 -8.75 11.33 -5.35
N GLN A 11 -7.86 11.22 -4.35
CA GLN A 11 -8.29 11.00 -2.96
C GLN A 11 -9.05 12.19 -2.39
N GLU A 12 -8.88 13.41 -2.93
CA GLU A 12 -9.62 14.59 -2.51
C GLU A 12 -11.10 14.49 -2.89
N VAL A 13 -11.42 13.94 -4.07
CA VAL A 13 -12.80 13.68 -4.52
C VAL A 13 -13.51 12.73 -3.55
N ILE A 14 -12.79 11.71 -3.09
CA ILE A 14 -13.27 10.74 -2.09
C ILE A 14 -13.47 11.43 -0.75
N GLY A 15 -12.48 12.20 -0.29
CA GLY A 15 -12.51 12.93 0.98
C GLY A 15 -13.66 13.92 1.09
N LYS A 16 -13.91 14.72 0.03
CA LYS A 16 -15.05 15.67 -0.02
C LYS A 16 -16.41 14.99 0.14
N ARG A 17 -16.50 13.72 -0.27
CA ARG A 17 -17.74 12.92 -0.21
C ARG A 17 -17.83 12.06 1.04
N TRP A 18 -16.75 11.98 1.83
CA TRP A 18 -16.72 11.20 3.06
C TRP A 18 -17.46 11.94 4.18
N ARG A 19 -18.58 11.37 4.64
CA ARG A 19 -19.35 11.90 5.77
C ARG A 19 -19.45 10.88 6.89
N ALA A 20 -19.46 11.36 8.13
CA ALA A 20 -19.56 10.51 9.32
C ALA A 20 -20.90 9.76 9.42
N ASP A 21 -21.97 10.31 8.82
CA ASP A 21 -23.34 9.80 8.84
C ASP A 21 -23.78 9.14 7.53
N GLN A 22 -22.85 8.89 6.59
CA GLN A 22 -23.18 8.31 5.29
C GLN A 22 -23.66 6.85 5.42
N PRO A 23 -24.50 6.37 4.46
CA PRO A 23 -24.90 4.98 4.42
C PRO A 23 -23.69 4.03 4.42
N PRO A 24 -23.75 2.88 5.14
CA PRO A 24 -22.62 1.95 5.22
C PRO A 24 -22.11 1.47 3.85
N GLU A 25 -23.01 1.31 2.87
CA GLU A 25 -22.64 0.92 1.51
C GLU A 25 -21.83 2.02 0.80
N GLN A 26 -22.19 3.30 0.98
CA GLN A 26 -21.44 4.41 0.41
C GLN A 26 -20.04 4.50 1.03
N ALA A 27 -19.91 4.25 2.35
CA ALA A 27 -18.61 4.16 3.00
C ALA A 27 -17.72 3.05 2.41
N ARG A 28 -18.32 1.88 2.11
CA ARG A 28 -17.61 0.77 1.46
C ARG A 28 -17.16 1.10 0.05
N ILE A 29 -18.00 1.78 -0.74
CA ILE A 29 -17.68 2.23 -2.10
C ILE A 29 -16.52 3.23 -2.08
N LEU A 30 -16.61 4.28 -1.26
CA LEU A 30 -15.58 5.31 -1.14
C LEU A 30 -14.27 4.72 -0.59
N GLY A 31 -14.36 3.81 0.38
CA GLY A 31 -13.21 3.08 0.93
C GLY A 31 -12.52 2.23 -0.13
N LEU A 32 -13.27 1.45 -0.91
CA LEU A 32 -12.69 0.60 -1.96
C LEU A 32 -11.97 1.44 -3.04
N ALA A 33 -12.56 2.55 -3.47
CA ALA A 33 -11.91 3.45 -4.43
C ALA A 33 -10.60 4.03 -3.90
N ARG A 34 -10.59 4.45 -2.62
CA ARG A 34 -9.37 4.93 -1.94
C ARG A 34 -8.31 3.84 -1.89
N ASP A 35 -8.71 2.63 -1.53
CA ASP A 35 -7.79 1.52 -1.33
C ASP A 35 -7.27 0.96 -2.66
N ALA A 36 -8.05 1.03 -3.74
CA ALA A 36 -7.61 0.74 -5.10
C ALA A 36 -6.52 1.72 -5.59
N LEU A 37 -6.71 3.03 -5.38
CA LEU A 37 -5.67 4.03 -5.69
C LEU A 37 -4.39 3.76 -4.89
N ARG A 38 -4.54 3.46 -3.59
CA ARG A 38 -3.40 3.15 -2.71
C ARG A 38 -2.72 1.86 -3.11
N PHE A 39 -3.44 0.85 -3.59
CA PHE A 39 -2.87 -0.40 -4.08
C PHE A 39 -1.92 -0.16 -5.26
N VAL A 40 -2.37 0.56 -6.29
CA VAL A 40 -1.53 0.90 -7.47
C VAL A 40 -0.28 1.69 -7.05
N LEU A 41 -0.42 2.61 -6.09
CA LEU A 41 0.70 3.36 -5.51
C LEU A 41 1.67 2.45 -4.74
N ALA A 42 1.16 1.67 -3.78
CA ALA A 42 1.95 0.86 -2.86
C ALA A 42 2.73 -0.25 -3.58
N THR A 43 2.16 -0.78 -4.66
CA THR A 43 2.79 -1.80 -5.52
C THR A 43 3.66 -1.21 -6.62
N GLY A 44 3.73 0.12 -6.73
CA GLY A 44 4.59 0.83 -7.68
C GLY A 44 4.19 0.69 -9.14
N GLN A 45 2.91 0.47 -9.41
CA GLN A 45 2.36 0.21 -10.75
C GLN A 45 2.10 1.49 -11.56
N HIS A 46 2.83 2.57 -11.28
CA HIS A 46 2.63 3.87 -11.90
C HIS A 46 2.73 3.86 -13.43
N TYR A 47 3.77 3.23 -13.99
CA TYR A 47 3.96 3.18 -15.45
C TYR A 47 2.98 2.22 -16.13
N PRO A 48 2.77 0.98 -15.65
CA PRO A 48 1.70 0.12 -16.16
C PRO A 48 0.33 0.79 -16.17
N PHE A 49 -0.01 1.51 -15.09
CA PHE A 49 -1.25 2.26 -14.99
C PHE A 49 -1.31 3.44 -15.99
N GLU A 50 -0.22 4.21 -16.10
CA GLU A 50 -0.13 5.30 -17.07
C GLU A 50 -0.31 4.80 -18.52
N ASP A 51 0.31 3.68 -18.85
CA ASP A 51 0.23 3.09 -20.18
C ASP A 51 -1.18 2.53 -20.44
N PHE A 52 -1.82 1.92 -19.44
CA PHE A 52 -3.23 1.52 -19.50
C PHE A 52 -4.17 2.70 -19.75
N CYS A 53 -3.95 3.85 -19.09
CA CYS A 53 -4.75 5.05 -19.30
C CYS A 53 -4.60 5.61 -20.74
N LYS A 54 -3.47 5.37 -21.40
CA LYS A 54 -3.22 5.79 -22.78
C LYS A 54 -3.80 4.81 -23.80
N ASP A 55 -3.66 3.52 -23.53
CA ASP A 55 -4.18 2.44 -24.36
C ASP A 55 -4.59 1.24 -23.48
N PRO A 56 -5.90 1.10 -23.18
CA PRO A 56 -6.40 -0.01 -22.37
C PRO A 56 -6.14 -1.40 -22.97
N HIS A 57 -5.91 -1.50 -24.29
CA HIS A 57 -5.62 -2.76 -24.97
C HIS A 57 -4.13 -3.14 -24.95
N SER A 58 -3.25 -2.23 -24.53
CA SER A 58 -1.82 -2.49 -24.38
C SER A 58 -1.48 -3.33 -23.15
N ALA A 59 -2.38 -3.41 -22.17
CA ALA A 59 -2.17 -4.27 -21.00
C ALA A 59 -2.33 -5.75 -21.41
N PRO A 60 -1.42 -6.66 -20.99
CA PRO A 60 -1.61 -8.08 -21.22
C PRO A 60 -2.88 -8.51 -20.48
N LEU A 61 -3.95 -8.73 -21.24
CA LEU A 61 -5.20 -9.27 -20.74
C LEU A 61 -4.91 -10.68 -20.20
N VAL A 62 -4.71 -10.79 -18.89
CA VAL A 62 -4.72 -12.08 -18.23
C VAL A 62 -6.17 -12.55 -18.31
N GLN A 63 -6.40 -13.78 -18.80
CA GLN A 63 -7.74 -14.36 -18.77
C GLN A 63 -8.21 -14.32 -17.32
N SER A 64 -9.19 -13.45 -17.06
CA SER A 64 -9.63 -13.17 -15.72
C SER A 64 -10.12 -14.45 -15.08
N ARG A 65 -9.60 -14.77 -13.89
CA ARG A 65 -10.27 -15.69 -12.98
C ARG A 65 -11.28 -14.91 -12.14
N ASP A 66 -12.18 -14.14 -12.78
CA ASP A 66 -13.27 -13.43 -12.10
C ASP A 66 -14.04 -14.40 -11.18
N ASP A 67 -14.11 -15.69 -11.57
CA ASP A 67 -14.74 -16.78 -10.84
C ASP A 67 -14.07 -17.10 -9.48
N ASP A 68 -12.79 -16.79 -9.29
CA ASP A 68 -12.07 -17.06 -8.04
C ASP A 68 -12.38 -15.99 -6.96
N PHE A 69 -12.83 -14.79 -7.36
CA PHE A 69 -13.09 -13.65 -6.45
C PHE A 69 -14.41 -12.91 -6.76
N PRO A 70 -15.56 -13.60 -6.80
CA PRO A 70 -16.83 -13.03 -7.28
C PRO A 70 -17.33 -11.85 -6.44
N GLU A 71 -17.10 -11.88 -5.12
CA GLU A 71 -17.51 -10.79 -4.22
C GLU A 71 -16.69 -9.52 -4.45
N LEU A 72 -15.38 -9.63 -4.65
CA LEU A 72 -14.51 -8.50 -4.93
C LEU A 72 -14.80 -7.91 -6.32
N ALA A 73 -15.01 -8.77 -7.32
CA ALA A 73 -15.41 -8.35 -8.65
C ALA A 73 -16.73 -7.56 -8.62
N GLU A 74 -17.73 -8.04 -7.86
CA GLU A 74 -18.99 -7.31 -7.69
C GLU A 74 -18.81 -5.96 -6.98
N ARG A 75 -18.00 -5.91 -5.91
CA ARG A 75 -17.68 -4.66 -5.21
C ARG A 75 -16.99 -3.65 -6.14
N LEU A 76 -16.07 -4.08 -6.99
CA LEU A 76 -15.41 -3.24 -7.98
C LEU A 76 -16.41 -2.69 -9.00
N ARG A 77 -17.30 -3.54 -9.56
CA ARG A 77 -18.35 -3.10 -10.50
C ARG A 77 -19.32 -2.08 -9.90
N LYS A 78 -19.76 -2.31 -8.66
CA LYS A 78 -20.61 -1.36 -7.93
C LYS A 78 -19.93 -0.02 -7.72
N THR A 79 -18.66 -0.05 -7.34
CA THR A 79 -17.85 1.14 -7.14
C THR A 79 -17.66 1.90 -8.46
N GLU A 80 -17.37 1.20 -9.55
CA GLU A 80 -17.29 1.79 -10.90
C GLU A 80 -18.61 2.43 -11.31
N THR A 81 -19.74 1.76 -11.08
CA THR A 81 -21.08 2.27 -11.40
C THR A 81 -21.36 3.57 -10.65
N PHE A 82 -21.03 3.62 -9.35
CA PHE A 82 -21.18 4.82 -8.53
C PHE A 82 -20.38 6.00 -9.07
N PHE A 83 -19.08 5.81 -9.35
CA PHE A 83 -18.24 6.89 -9.89
C PHE A 83 -18.58 7.26 -11.33
N THR A 84 -19.20 6.35 -12.10
CA THR A 84 -19.71 6.66 -13.45
C THR A 84 -20.93 7.56 -13.35
N GLN A 85 -21.90 7.24 -12.48
CA GLN A 85 -23.07 8.09 -12.24
C GLN A 85 -22.67 9.47 -11.71
N LEU A 86 -21.61 9.52 -10.89
CA LEU A 86 -21.10 10.77 -10.34
C LEU A 86 -20.60 11.73 -11.43
N LEU A 87 -20.12 11.25 -12.59
CA LEU A 87 -19.71 12.12 -13.70
C LEU A 87 -20.89 12.93 -14.27
N ASP A 88 -22.11 12.42 -14.14
CA ASP A 88 -23.32 13.08 -14.64
C ASP A 88 -23.91 14.07 -13.61
N GLU A 89 -23.34 14.14 -12.39
CA GLU A 89 -23.83 15.03 -11.35
C GLU A 89 -23.33 16.47 -11.53
N PRO A 90 -24.19 17.50 -11.29
CA PRO A 90 -23.79 18.90 -11.39
C PRO A 90 -22.62 19.30 -10.47
N ASP A 91 -22.46 18.60 -9.35
CA ASP A 91 -21.41 18.86 -8.35
C ASP A 91 -20.04 18.27 -8.74
N ALA A 92 -19.97 17.54 -9.87
CA ALA A 92 -18.72 16.99 -10.40
C ALA A 92 -17.96 17.97 -11.32
N VAL A 93 -18.50 19.18 -11.56
CA VAL A 93 -17.86 20.19 -12.41
C VAL A 93 -16.46 20.52 -11.90
N GLY A 94 -15.44 20.27 -12.72
CA GLY A 94 -14.04 20.45 -12.37
C GLY A 94 -13.37 19.25 -11.67
N GLU A 95 -14.12 18.17 -11.38
CA GLU A 95 -13.61 16.93 -10.80
C GLU A 95 -13.58 15.76 -11.80
N GLU A 96 -14.05 15.97 -13.03
CA GLU A 96 -14.27 14.92 -14.03
C GLU A 96 -13.00 14.13 -14.30
N ARG A 97 -11.86 14.82 -14.38
CA ARG A 97 -10.56 14.19 -14.58
C ARG A 97 -10.14 13.31 -13.40
N LEU A 98 -10.42 13.75 -12.17
CA LEU A 98 -10.06 13.02 -10.96
C LEU A 98 -10.95 11.78 -10.79
N ILE A 99 -12.25 11.93 -11.07
CA ILE A 99 -13.20 10.82 -11.11
C ILE A 99 -12.79 9.80 -12.19
N GLN A 100 -12.39 10.28 -13.37
CA GLN A 100 -11.90 9.39 -14.43
C GLN A 100 -10.69 8.57 -14.00
N VAL A 101 -9.74 9.15 -13.25
CA VAL A 101 -8.60 8.38 -12.71
C VAL A 101 -9.05 7.29 -11.73
N ILE A 102 -10.09 7.53 -10.92
CA ILE A 102 -10.67 6.51 -10.04
C ILE A 102 -11.24 5.36 -10.89
N LEU A 103 -12.05 5.68 -11.90
CA LEU A 103 -12.61 4.70 -12.82
C LEU A 103 -11.52 3.88 -13.53
N ASP A 104 -10.51 4.55 -14.06
CA ASP A 104 -9.40 3.90 -14.75
C ASP A 104 -8.61 2.99 -13.80
N THR A 105 -8.48 3.36 -12.52
CA THR A 105 -7.82 2.52 -11.51
C THR A 105 -8.59 1.23 -11.26
N LEU A 106 -9.92 1.32 -11.10
CA LEU A 106 -10.78 0.15 -10.90
C LEU A 106 -10.71 -0.78 -12.13
N ARG A 107 -10.82 -0.19 -13.33
CA ARG A 107 -10.72 -0.91 -14.60
C ARG A 107 -9.36 -1.53 -14.82
N PHE A 108 -8.29 -0.85 -14.43
CA PHE A 108 -6.93 -1.37 -14.52
C PHE A 108 -6.78 -2.64 -13.70
N ILE A 109 -7.22 -2.63 -12.43
CA ILE A 109 -7.18 -3.81 -11.54
C ILE A 109 -7.94 -4.98 -12.15
N SER A 110 -9.17 -4.74 -12.64
CA SER A 110 -10.00 -5.78 -13.25
C SER A 110 -9.42 -6.29 -14.57
N ALA A 111 -9.03 -5.41 -15.49
CA ALA A 111 -8.54 -5.77 -16.82
C ALA A 111 -7.19 -6.51 -16.80
N THR A 112 -6.38 -6.28 -15.76
CA THR A 112 -5.10 -6.97 -15.56
C THR A 112 -5.21 -8.20 -14.64
N GLY A 113 -6.41 -8.53 -14.16
CA GLY A 113 -6.67 -9.74 -13.37
C GLY A 113 -6.06 -9.72 -11.97
N GLN A 114 -5.87 -8.55 -11.36
CA GLN A 114 -5.14 -8.38 -10.09
C GLN A 114 -5.98 -8.67 -8.83
N TYR A 115 -7.05 -9.44 -8.94
CA TYR A 115 -8.00 -9.68 -7.84
C TYR A 115 -7.35 -10.28 -6.60
N GLU A 116 -6.52 -11.31 -6.76
CA GLU A 116 -5.85 -11.97 -5.63
C GLU A 116 -4.92 -10.99 -4.89
N SER A 117 -4.03 -10.31 -5.62
CA SER A 117 -3.09 -9.35 -5.04
C SER A 117 -3.81 -8.17 -4.39
N PHE A 118 -4.91 -7.70 -4.99
CA PHE A 118 -5.71 -6.64 -4.40
C PHE A 118 -6.47 -7.12 -3.15
N SER A 119 -7.02 -8.34 -3.15
CA SER A 119 -7.64 -8.94 -1.97
C SER A 119 -6.67 -9.05 -0.79
N GLN A 120 -5.47 -9.58 -1.05
CA GLN A 120 -4.41 -9.69 -0.03
C GLN A 120 -3.98 -8.31 0.50
N TYR A 121 -3.99 -7.29 -0.37
CA TYR A 121 -3.72 -5.92 0.04
C TYR A 121 -4.83 -5.34 0.92
N LEU A 122 -6.10 -5.59 0.61
CA LEU A 122 -7.23 -5.19 1.45
C LEU A 122 -7.17 -5.85 2.84
N GLU A 123 -6.92 -7.16 2.89
CA GLU A 123 -6.73 -7.88 4.16
C GLU A 123 -5.57 -7.31 4.99
N HIS A 124 -4.49 -6.91 4.31
CA HIS A 124 -3.35 -6.26 4.96
C HIS A 124 -3.73 -4.91 5.57
N LEU A 125 -4.55 -4.10 4.89
CA LEU A 125 -5.05 -2.83 5.42
C LEU A 125 -6.03 -3.05 6.59
N GLU A 126 -6.96 -3.99 6.46
CA GLU A 126 -7.96 -4.31 7.50
C GLU A 126 -7.30 -4.80 8.79
N ALA A 127 -6.21 -5.57 8.68
CA ALA A 127 -5.42 -6.01 9.82
C ALA A 127 -4.51 -4.92 10.40
N GLY A 128 -4.54 -3.69 9.85
CA GLY A 128 -3.63 -2.62 10.23
C GLY A 128 -2.17 -3.03 10.04
N GLY A 129 -1.83 -3.61 8.90
CA GLY A 129 -0.47 -4.08 8.65
C GLY A 129 0.57 -2.95 8.57
N PRO A 130 1.86 -3.28 8.73
CA PRO A 130 2.97 -2.34 8.55
C PRO A 130 3.00 -1.78 7.12
N PRO A 131 3.73 -0.68 6.84
CA PRO A 131 3.77 -0.12 5.49
C PRO A 131 4.09 -1.17 4.43
N HIS A 132 3.33 -1.16 3.33
CA HIS A 132 3.44 -2.18 2.30
C HIS A 132 4.80 -2.14 1.60
N VAL A 133 5.37 -3.32 1.32
CA VAL A 133 6.65 -3.49 0.63
C VAL A 133 6.50 -4.54 -0.47
N VAL A 134 7.23 -4.42 -1.57
CA VAL A 134 7.13 -5.36 -2.71
C VAL A 134 8.26 -6.38 -2.78
N ALA A 135 9.35 -6.14 -2.06
CA ALA A 135 10.48 -7.04 -1.95
C ALA A 135 11.22 -6.81 -0.62
N ALA A 136 11.98 -7.82 -0.18
CA ALA A 136 12.89 -7.74 0.96
C ALA A 136 14.24 -8.36 0.55
N PHE A 137 15.33 -7.77 1.02
CA PHE A 137 16.70 -8.17 0.75
C PHE A 137 17.50 -8.12 2.03
N ASP A 138 18.50 -9.00 2.20
CA ASP A 138 19.35 -8.95 3.40
C ASP A 138 20.38 -7.83 3.29
N THR A 139 20.82 -7.49 2.08
CA THR A 139 21.87 -6.49 1.84
C THR A 139 21.57 -5.48 0.74
N MET A 140 22.19 -4.31 0.83
CA MET A 140 22.11 -3.27 -0.21
C MET A 140 22.64 -3.77 -1.56
N GLN A 141 23.65 -4.65 -1.57
CA GLN A 141 24.21 -5.21 -2.79
C GLN A 141 23.20 -6.10 -3.55
N GLU A 142 22.45 -6.92 -2.83
CA GLU A 142 21.38 -7.75 -3.40
C GLU A 142 20.26 -6.89 -3.94
N ALA A 143 19.81 -5.90 -3.16
CA ALA A 143 18.76 -4.98 -3.56
C ALA A 143 19.14 -4.19 -4.82
N GLN A 144 20.38 -3.69 -4.90
CA GLN A 144 20.87 -2.99 -6.09
C GLN A 144 20.99 -3.92 -7.30
N SER A 145 21.46 -5.16 -7.09
CA SER A 145 21.54 -6.16 -8.16
C SER A 145 20.16 -6.53 -8.71
N TRP A 146 19.16 -6.63 -7.84
CA TRP A 146 17.75 -6.79 -8.24
C TRP A 146 17.27 -5.59 -9.05
N LEU A 147 17.48 -4.37 -8.55
CA LEU A 147 17.04 -3.15 -9.20
C LEU A 147 17.66 -2.96 -10.60
N ASP A 148 18.95 -3.30 -10.76
CA ASP A 148 19.66 -3.17 -12.04
C ASP A 148 19.15 -4.18 -13.08
N LYS A 149 18.78 -5.40 -12.64
CA LYS A 149 18.29 -6.47 -13.53
C LYS A 149 16.79 -6.38 -13.82
N HIS A 150 16.03 -5.65 -13.00
CA HIS A 150 14.59 -5.59 -13.13
C HIS A 150 14.20 -4.87 -14.44
N PRO A 151 13.37 -5.46 -15.33
CA PRO A 151 13.07 -4.85 -16.62
C PRO A 151 12.27 -3.54 -16.50
N ALA A 152 11.31 -3.50 -15.57
CA ALA A 152 10.50 -2.32 -15.26
C ALA A 152 10.29 -2.18 -13.74
N PRO A 153 11.25 -1.59 -13.00
CA PRO A 153 11.17 -1.50 -11.54
C PRO A 153 9.86 -0.86 -11.04
N PRO A 154 9.30 -1.33 -9.91
CA PRO A 154 8.04 -0.82 -9.36
C PRO A 154 8.24 0.57 -8.74
N ARG A 155 8.06 1.62 -9.56
CA ARG A 155 8.37 3.02 -9.19
C ARG A 155 7.61 3.42 -7.91
N PHE A 156 8.32 4.00 -6.95
CA PHE A 156 7.84 4.44 -5.64
C PHE A 156 7.29 3.36 -4.70
N ALA A 157 7.27 2.09 -5.10
CA ALA A 157 7.06 1.01 -4.14
C ALA A 157 8.18 0.99 -3.09
N SER A 158 7.86 0.50 -1.90
CA SER A 158 8.87 0.29 -0.86
C SER A 158 9.46 -1.11 -0.94
N VAL A 159 10.73 -1.25 -0.61
CA VAL A 159 11.42 -2.53 -0.37
C VAL A 159 12.08 -2.50 1.00
N LEU A 160 12.34 -3.67 1.57
CA LEU A 160 13.15 -3.81 2.77
C LEU A 160 14.58 -4.17 2.41
N ILE A 161 15.54 -3.53 3.07
CA ILE A 161 16.96 -3.90 3.01
C ILE A 161 17.41 -4.11 4.46
N GLY A 162 17.69 -5.36 4.83
CA GLY A 162 17.64 -5.78 6.23
C GLY A 162 16.24 -5.56 6.77
N ASN A 163 16.08 -4.59 7.68
CA ASN A 163 14.77 -4.17 8.20
C ASN A 163 14.39 -2.74 7.77
N ASP A 164 15.29 -2.03 7.08
CA ASP A 164 15.08 -0.63 6.73
C ASP A 164 14.25 -0.48 5.46
N TYR A 165 13.35 0.50 5.45
CA TYR A 165 12.53 0.81 4.29
C TYR A 165 13.31 1.64 3.29
N HIS A 166 13.22 1.28 2.02
CA HIS A 166 13.77 2.03 0.90
C HIS A 166 12.71 2.21 -0.18
N ALA A 167 12.67 3.38 -0.80
CA ALA A 167 11.77 3.63 -1.92
C ALA A 167 12.46 3.28 -3.25
N VAL A 168 11.74 2.66 -4.18
CA VAL A 168 12.24 2.41 -5.53
C VAL A 168 12.10 3.69 -6.36
N MET A 169 13.18 4.47 -6.46
CA MET A 169 13.21 5.62 -7.37
C MET A 169 13.59 5.15 -8.77
N TYR A 170 12.61 5.07 -9.66
CA TYR A 170 12.82 4.64 -11.05
C TYR A 170 12.25 5.64 -12.04
N ASP A 171 13.06 6.09 -12.99
CA ASP A 171 12.63 6.84 -14.17
C ASP A 171 12.85 6.04 -15.45
N ARG A 172 11.78 5.77 -16.20
CA ARG A 172 11.85 4.95 -17.42
C ARG A 172 12.53 5.65 -18.59
N GLU A 173 12.46 6.98 -18.67
CA GLU A 173 12.96 7.74 -19.82
C GLU A 173 14.49 7.84 -19.77
N THR A 174 15.03 8.11 -18.59
CA THR A 174 16.48 8.21 -18.38
C THR A 174 17.09 6.90 -17.86
N ASN A 175 16.27 5.88 -17.62
CA ASN A 175 16.62 4.66 -16.90
C ASN A 175 17.32 4.93 -15.55
N PHE A 176 16.93 6.01 -14.86
CA PHE A 176 17.50 6.34 -13.56
C PHE A 176 16.93 5.40 -12.51
N ARG A 177 17.79 4.79 -11.68
CA ARG A 177 17.39 3.81 -10.66
C ARG A 177 18.14 4.06 -9.36
N ARG A 178 17.43 4.19 -8.23
CA ARG A 178 18.01 4.29 -6.88
C ARG A 178 17.09 3.71 -5.81
N LEU A 179 17.68 3.38 -4.66
CA LEU A 179 17.02 2.93 -3.44
C LEU A 179 17.32 3.89 -2.26
N PRO A 180 16.86 5.14 -2.28
CA PRO A 180 16.99 6.00 -1.10
C PRO A 180 16.22 5.43 0.10
N PRO A 181 16.69 5.68 1.34
CA PRO A 181 15.93 5.36 2.54
C PRO A 181 14.54 6.03 2.53
N ALA A 182 13.56 5.33 3.06
CA ALA A 182 12.18 5.77 3.23
C ALA A 182 11.84 5.80 4.73
N ARG A 183 11.04 6.80 5.11
CA ARG A 183 10.64 7.07 6.50
C ARG A 183 9.24 6.51 6.81
N SER A 184 8.76 5.58 5.99
CA SER A 184 7.39 5.05 6.07
C SER A 184 7.09 4.39 7.40
N ILE A 185 8.06 3.66 7.96
CA ILE A 185 7.90 3.03 9.27
C ILE A 185 7.82 4.06 10.41
N ASN A 186 8.55 5.16 10.31
CA ASN A 186 8.56 6.20 11.33
C ASN A 186 7.19 6.86 11.46
N TYR A 187 6.62 7.34 10.35
CA TYR A 187 5.27 7.92 10.33
C TYR A 187 4.22 6.90 10.75
N TYR A 188 4.37 5.65 10.34
CA TYR A 188 3.45 4.58 10.74
C TYR A 188 3.46 4.31 12.25
N LEU A 189 4.61 4.40 12.91
CA LEU A 189 4.71 4.28 14.37
C LEU A 189 4.06 5.48 15.07
N VAL A 190 4.20 6.70 14.52
CA VAL A 190 3.48 7.89 15.01
C VAL A 190 1.97 7.68 14.92
N ASP A 191 1.46 7.33 13.73
CA ASP A 191 0.03 7.07 13.51
C ASP A 191 -0.53 6.01 14.47
N LEU A 192 0.26 4.98 14.77
CA LEU A 192 -0.13 3.91 15.69
C LEU A 192 -0.25 4.39 17.14
N GLU A 193 0.71 5.17 17.60
CA GLU A 193 0.75 5.70 18.96
C GLU A 193 -0.40 6.70 19.19
N GLU A 194 -0.73 7.51 18.19
CA GLU A 194 -1.84 8.46 18.22
C GLU A 194 -3.21 7.76 18.24
N GLN A 195 -3.35 6.63 17.54
CA GLN A 195 -4.58 5.85 17.53
C GLN A 195 -4.89 5.21 18.88
N ALA A 196 -3.86 4.63 19.53
CA ALA A 196 -4.00 4.02 20.83
C ALA A 196 -2.64 3.87 21.54
N PRO A 197 -2.60 4.02 22.87
CA PRO A 197 -1.40 3.70 23.64
C PRO A 197 -0.91 2.27 23.36
N PRO A 198 0.39 2.07 23.09
CA PRO A 198 0.93 0.75 22.78
C PRO A 198 0.87 -0.17 24.01
N VAL A 199 0.34 -1.38 23.82
CA VAL A 199 0.21 -2.39 24.88
C VAL A 199 0.97 -3.64 24.46
N ALA A 200 2.04 -3.97 25.17
CA ALA A 200 2.86 -5.14 24.89
C ALA A 200 2.09 -6.44 25.12
N THR A 201 2.07 -7.32 24.11
CA THR A 201 1.49 -8.67 24.18
C THR A 201 2.49 -9.71 24.70
N ALA A 202 3.79 -9.43 24.56
CA ALA A 202 4.89 -10.24 25.05
C ALA A 202 6.04 -9.35 25.57
N SER A 203 6.91 -9.93 26.40
CA SER A 203 8.08 -9.25 26.96
C SER A 203 9.30 -10.15 26.91
N PHE A 204 10.45 -9.57 26.55
CA PHE A 204 11.73 -10.24 26.37
C PHE A 204 12.84 -9.45 27.05
N THR A 205 13.93 -10.12 27.42
CA THR A 205 15.09 -9.45 28.02
C THR A 205 16.02 -8.93 26.93
N THR A 206 16.19 -9.69 25.85
CA THR A 206 17.09 -9.33 24.75
C THR A 206 16.40 -9.32 23.39
N HIS A 207 17.04 -8.64 22.43
CA HIS A 207 16.55 -8.56 21.07
C HIS A 207 16.54 -9.92 20.38
N GLU A 208 17.56 -10.75 20.63
CA GLU A 208 17.69 -12.09 20.06
C GLU A 208 16.56 -13.02 20.51
N GLU A 209 16.14 -12.93 21.78
CA GLU A 209 14.99 -13.68 22.30
C GLU A 209 13.70 -13.31 21.57
N ALA A 210 13.45 -12.01 21.42
CA ALA A 210 12.27 -11.50 20.74
C ALA A 210 12.26 -11.89 19.24
N GLU A 211 13.41 -11.81 18.57
CA GLU A 211 13.54 -12.26 17.18
C GLU A 211 13.27 -13.76 17.03
N ALA A 212 13.86 -14.58 17.91
CA ALA A 212 13.66 -16.03 17.89
C ALA A 212 12.19 -16.39 18.10
N TRP A 213 11.52 -15.70 19.03
CA TRP A 213 10.09 -15.83 19.25
C TRP A 213 9.28 -15.46 18.00
N LEU A 214 9.55 -14.31 17.38
CA LEU A 214 8.82 -13.85 16.19
C LEU A 214 9.03 -14.81 15.00
N LYS A 215 10.25 -15.33 14.83
CA LYS A 215 10.60 -16.33 13.80
C LYS A 215 9.94 -17.68 14.04
N ALA A 216 9.72 -18.08 15.29
CA ALA A 216 9.07 -19.34 15.64
C ALA A 216 7.55 -19.34 15.35
N GLN A 217 6.93 -18.17 15.18
CA GLN A 217 5.51 -18.07 14.86
C GLN A 217 5.24 -18.48 13.39
N PRO A 218 4.38 -19.48 13.13
CA PRO A 218 4.09 -19.94 11.78
C PRO A 218 3.34 -18.88 10.94
N ALA A 219 2.42 -18.15 11.58
CA ALA A 219 1.69 -17.04 10.98
C ALA A 219 1.44 -15.97 12.06
N PRO A 220 2.44 -15.10 12.35
CA PRO A 220 2.28 -14.06 13.35
C PRO A 220 1.20 -13.05 12.93
N ALA A 221 0.71 -12.28 13.91
CA ALA A 221 -0.13 -11.12 13.62
C ALA A 221 0.62 -10.16 12.66
N ARG A 222 -0.12 -9.38 11.85
CA ARG A 222 0.51 -8.40 10.95
C ARG A 222 1.33 -7.38 11.72
N ARG A 223 0.83 -7.01 12.90
CA ARG A 223 1.51 -6.18 13.88
C ARG A 223 1.17 -6.62 15.30
N GLU A 224 2.14 -6.54 16.19
CA GLU A 224 1.94 -6.62 17.63
C GLU A 224 3.02 -5.82 18.38
N TRP A 225 2.66 -5.26 19.52
CA TRP A 225 3.63 -4.58 20.38
C TRP A 225 4.28 -5.59 21.32
N VAL A 226 5.60 -5.51 21.46
CA VAL A 226 6.36 -6.31 22.43
C VAL A 226 7.28 -5.41 23.24
N LEU A 227 7.57 -5.81 24.47
CA LEU A 227 8.54 -5.12 25.30
C LEU A 227 9.89 -5.85 25.21
N ILE A 228 10.96 -5.15 24.89
CA ILE A 228 12.32 -5.71 24.90
C ILE A 228 13.15 -4.86 25.86
N GLY A 229 13.55 -5.46 26.99
CA GLY A 229 14.12 -4.71 28.10
C GLY A 229 13.14 -3.66 28.63
N SER A 230 13.43 -2.37 28.41
CA SER A 230 12.57 -1.25 28.81
C SER A 230 11.94 -0.49 27.65
N GLU A 231 12.17 -0.93 26.40
CA GLU A 231 11.68 -0.24 25.20
C GLU A 231 10.59 -1.08 24.50
N LEU A 232 9.56 -0.39 24.01
CA LEU A 232 8.52 -1.00 23.20
C LEU A 232 8.98 -1.14 21.75
N TYR A 233 8.71 -2.29 21.16
CA TYR A 233 8.99 -2.60 19.77
C TYR A 233 7.70 -3.04 19.08
N LEU A 234 7.53 -2.59 17.85
CA LEU A 234 6.56 -3.14 16.93
C LEU A 234 7.16 -4.40 16.29
N ALA A 235 6.62 -5.58 16.61
CA ALA A 235 6.82 -6.78 15.84
C ALA A 235 5.92 -6.74 14.61
N ALA A 236 6.54 -6.66 13.44
CA ALA A 236 5.88 -6.50 12.16
C ALA A 236 6.08 -7.74 11.28
N TYR A 237 5.03 -8.16 10.59
CA TYR A 237 5.06 -9.25 9.63
C TYR A 237 4.55 -8.78 8.26
N HIS A 238 5.35 -9.05 7.23
CA HIS A 238 5.07 -8.79 5.82
C HIS A 238 4.89 -10.12 5.07
N PRO A 239 3.67 -10.67 4.99
CA PRO A 239 3.48 -12.04 4.48
C PRO A 239 3.77 -12.18 3.00
N ASN A 240 3.55 -11.12 2.23
CA ASN A 240 3.78 -11.10 0.79
C ASN A 240 5.26 -11.27 0.42
N VAL A 241 6.18 -10.93 1.33
CA VAL A 241 7.64 -11.15 1.20
C VAL A 241 8.18 -12.10 2.27
N ASN A 242 7.30 -12.69 3.09
CA ASN A 242 7.63 -13.50 4.26
C ASN A 242 8.68 -12.86 5.20
N HIS A 243 8.65 -11.54 5.37
CA HIS A 243 9.63 -10.80 6.17
C HIS A 243 9.09 -10.49 7.56
N ARG A 244 9.95 -10.61 8.57
CA ARG A 244 9.65 -10.32 9.98
C ARG A 244 10.67 -9.33 10.51
N ALA A 245 10.21 -8.29 11.18
CA ALA A 245 11.07 -7.24 11.71
C ALA A 245 10.58 -6.73 13.07
N LEU A 246 11.51 -6.24 13.88
CA LEU A 246 11.25 -5.57 15.14
C LEU A 246 11.67 -4.10 15.01
N TYR A 247 10.72 -3.19 15.20
CA TYR A 247 10.96 -1.75 15.08
C TYR A 247 10.81 -1.07 16.43
N PRO A 248 11.87 -0.44 16.98
CA PRO A 248 11.76 0.28 18.24
C PRO A 248 10.81 1.47 18.09
N LEU A 249 9.99 1.72 19.12
CA LEU A 249 9.07 2.86 19.15
C LEU A 249 9.82 4.19 19.08
N SER A 250 11.07 4.26 19.55
CA SER A 250 11.93 5.46 19.45
C SER A 250 12.17 5.93 18.00
N LEU A 251 11.93 5.08 16.98
CA LEU A 251 11.93 5.53 15.59
C LEU A 251 10.87 6.60 15.30
N ALA A 252 9.82 6.71 16.11
CA ALA A 252 8.79 7.74 16.00
C ALA A 252 9.25 9.12 16.53
N ASP A 253 10.23 9.18 17.44
CA ASP A 253 10.53 10.38 18.24
C ASP A 253 10.85 11.63 17.41
N GLY A 254 11.52 11.48 16.26
CA GLY A 254 11.88 12.59 15.37
C GLY A 254 10.80 12.99 14.35
N TYR A 255 9.61 12.39 14.41
CA TYR A 255 8.57 12.53 13.39
C TYR A 255 7.22 12.99 13.95
N ARG A 256 7.14 13.23 15.27
CA ARG A 256 5.93 13.71 15.94
C ARG A 256 5.64 15.20 15.67
N ASP A 257 6.62 15.97 15.21
CA ASP A 257 6.56 17.44 15.08
C ASP A 257 6.59 17.94 13.61
N GLU A 258 6.59 17.05 12.60
CA GLU A 258 6.53 17.42 11.18
C GLU A 258 5.07 17.49 10.68
N GLU A 259 4.26 18.44 11.19
CA GLU A 259 2.97 18.87 10.58
C GLU A 259 3.11 20.17 9.77
#